data_AF-M9RVT4-F1
#
_entry.id   AF-M9RVT4-F1
#
_cell.length_a   1.000
_cell.length_b   1.000
_cell.length_c   1.000
_cell.angle_alpha   90.00
_cell.angle_beta   90.00
_cell.angle_gamma   90.00
#
_symmetry.space_group_name_H-M   'P 1'
#
loop_
_entity.id
_entity.type
_entity.pdbx_description
1 polymer ?
#
loop_
_entity_poly.entity_id
_entity_poly.type
_entity_poly.pdbx_seq_one_letter_code
_entity_poly.pdbx_strand_id
1 'polypeptide(L)'
;MTSPSSILGRRRSQRPSGEDDKLCALVIIGVTARGKKRFLAIEDGVRESTQSWREVLLNLKSRGMNAPKLAIGDGAMGFWAAMDEVYPETHTKFYHRFHVVWTTKYRYKVMRGEMRERIREIIIQTCQELGVHIETGVLSTDHVHMFISVPPQIALSMVMMRIKGRSSYKIQREFPELRKRYWGQRFWARGFFSTTSGNVTDAVILQYLELHSKREPTGVSR
;
A
#
# COMPACT_ATOMS: atom_id res chain seq x y z
N MET A 1 7.54 23.82 -15.51
CA MET A 1 7.59 22.38 -15.16
C MET A 1 6.21 21.97 -14.67
N THR A 2 5.67 20.83 -15.09
CA THR A 2 4.33 20.39 -14.64
C THR A 2 4.40 19.88 -13.20
N SER A 3 3.65 20.53 -12.30
CA SER A 3 3.57 20.11 -10.89
C SER A 3 3.00 18.69 -10.78
N PRO A 4 3.46 17.88 -9.81
CA PRO A 4 2.93 16.54 -9.57
C PRO A 4 1.42 16.57 -9.32
N SER A 5 0.68 15.65 -9.95
CA SER A 5 -0.77 15.55 -9.78
C SER A 5 -1.17 14.70 -8.58
N SER A 6 -0.27 13.82 -8.11
CA SER A 6 -0.47 13.04 -6.90
C SER A 6 0.84 12.89 -6.13
N ILE A 7 0.72 12.62 -4.84
CA ILE A 7 1.83 12.48 -3.91
C ILE A 7 1.69 11.19 -3.12
N LEU A 8 2.81 10.49 -2.96
CA LEU A 8 2.96 9.33 -2.12
C LEU A 8 3.97 9.64 -1.01
N GLY A 9 3.46 9.76 0.22
CA GLY A 9 4.26 9.79 1.45
C GLY A 9 4.61 8.37 1.87
N ARG A 10 5.89 8.12 2.15
CA ARG A 10 6.36 6.85 2.72
C ARG A 10 7.39 7.10 3.81
N ARG A 11 7.37 6.22 4.80
CA ARG A 11 8.41 6.09 5.80
C ARG A 11 9.35 4.97 5.45
N ARG A 12 10.65 5.23 5.64
CA ARG A 12 11.65 4.16 5.70
C ARG A 12 12.26 4.15 7.09
N SER A 13 12.00 3.08 7.85
CA SER A 13 12.70 2.84 9.12
C SER A 13 14.16 2.54 8.80
N GLN A 14 15.08 3.32 9.36
CA GLN A 14 16.45 2.87 9.54
C GLN A 14 16.47 1.93 10.76
N ARG A 15 17.35 0.93 10.81
CA ARG A 15 17.54 0.09 12.01
C ARG A 15 18.69 0.71 12.81
N PRO A 16 18.45 1.31 13.99
CA PRO A 16 19.53 1.69 14.88
C PRO A 16 19.91 0.48 15.75
N SER A 17 21.21 0.31 15.98
CA SER A 17 21.74 -0.45 17.09
C SER A 17 21.73 0.45 18.34
N GLY A 18 20.97 0.08 19.37
CA GLY A 18 20.92 0.81 20.65
C GLY A 18 19.68 1.71 20.83
N GLU A 19 19.26 1.84 22.09
CA GLU A 19 18.02 2.48 22.57
C GLU A 19 18.01 4.01 22.39
N ASP A 20 16.80 4.58 22.22
CA ASP A 20 16.44 6.02 22.18
C ASP A 20 16.89 6.92 21.01
N ASP A 21 16.36 6.64 19.81
CA ASP A 21 15.64 7.59 18.94
C ASP A 21 15.36 6.92 17.59
N LYS A 22 14.09 6.69 17.25
CA LYS A 22 13.72 6.02 15.99
C LYS A 22 13.79 7.00 14.82
N LEU A 23 15.01 7.31 14.39
CA LEU A 23 15.28 8.02 13.13
C LEU A 23 14.53 7.36 11.97
N CYS A 24 13.80 8.17 11.22
CA CYS A 24 13.06 7.75 10.03
C CYS A 24 13.28 8.74 8.90
N ALA A 25 13.42 8.24 7.67
CA ALA A 25 13.40 9.11 6.50
C ALA A 25 11.94 9.33 6.07
N LEU A 26 11.52 10.59 6.01
CA LEU A 26 10.25 11.01 5.43
C LEU A 26 10.45 11.22 3.94
N VAL A 27 9.80 10.42 3.11
CA VAL A 27 9.99 10.47 1.65
C VAL A 27 8.70 10.87 0.98
N ILE A 28 8.80 11.86 0.08
CA ILE A 28 7.70 12.30 -0.78
C ILE A 28 8.03 12.01 -2.24
N ILE A 29 7.20 11.18 -2.87
CA ILE A 29 7.27 10.88 -4.31
C ILE A 29 6.03 11.47 -4.99
N GLY A 30 6.25 12.40 -5.91
CA GLY A 30 5.23 12.92 -6.80
C GLY A 30 5.01 12.01 -8.00
N VAL A 31 3.79 11.96 -8.52
CA VAL A 31 3.47 11.33 -9.79
C VAL A 31 2.79 12.35 -10.69
N THR A 32 3.30 12.50 -11.92
CA THR A 32 2.70 13.42 -12.90
C THR A 32 1.43 12.81 -13.51
N ALA A 33 0.65 13.62 -14.22
CA ALA A 33 -0.56 13.15 -14.91
C ALA A 33 -0.29 12.04 -15.95
N ARG A 34 0.98 11.88 -16.39
CA ARG A 34 1.42 10.81 -17.30
C ARG A 34 1.94 9.56 -16.55
N GLY A 35 1.73 9.47 -15.23
CA GLY A 35 2.17 8.33 -14.42
C GLY A 35 3.68 8.30 -14.09
N LYS A 36 4.44 9.35 -14.43
CA LYS A 36 5.88 9.40 -14.16
C LYS A 36 6.16 9.75 -12.70
N LYS A 37 6.84 8.86 -11.97
CA LYS A 37 7.32 9.11 -10.60
C LYS A 37 8.45 10.14 -10.60
N ARG A 38 8.41 11.05 -9.62
CA ARG A 38 9.40 12.09 -9.35
C ARG A 38 9.64 12.12 -7.86
N PHE A 39 10.90 12.05 -7.47
CA PHE A 39 11.28 12.27 -6.08
C PHE A 39 11.17 13.77 -5.77
N LEU A 40 10.46 14.14 -4.71
CA LEU A 40 10.19 15.54 -4.36
C LEU A 40 10.90 15.98 -3.08
N ALA A 41 10.98 15.09 -2.09
CA ALA A 41 11.66 15.36 -0.82
C ALA A 41 12.12 14.06 -0.15
N ILE A 42 13.23 14.17 0.57
CA ILE A 42 13.64 13.27 1.64
C ILE A 42 14.09 14.16 2.79
N GLU A 43 13.54 13.92 3.97
CA GLU A 43 13.93 14.65 5.18
C GLU A 43 14.16 13.64 6.29
N ASP A 44 15.19 13.89 7.09
CA ASP A 44 15.48 13.09 8.28
C ASP A 44 14.49 13.52 9.39
N GLY A 45 13.63 12.60 9.79
CA GLY A 45 12.64 12.78 10.84
C GLY A 45 13.05 12.04 12.10
N VAL A 46 12.98 12.72 13.24
CA VAL A 46 13.15 12.10 14.57
C VAL A 46 11.93 11.21 14.91
N ARG A 47 10.75 11.50 14.31
CA ARG A 47 9.50 10.73 14.45
C ARG A 47 8.53 11.01 13.29
N GLU A 48 7.60 10.09 13.00
CA GLU A 48 6.47 10.31 12.05
C GLU A 48 5.37 11.24 12.62
N SER A 49 5.79 12.38 13.18
CA SER A 49 4.89 13.36 13.80
C SER A 49 4.21 14.24 12.75
N THR A 50 3.08 14.85 13.11
CA THR A 50 2.42 15.88 12.29
C THR A 50 3.38 17.01 11.96
N GLN A 51 4.16 17.48 12.94
CA GLN A 51 5.10 18.57 12.76
C GLN A 51 6.17 18.24 11.73
N SER A 52 6.77 17.05 11.80
CA SER A 52 7.82 16.63 10.87
C SER A 52 7.29 16.57 9.43
N TRP A 53 6.09 16.02 9.22
CA TRP A 53 5.46 16.00 7.90
C TRP A 53 5.05 17.41 7.42
N ARG A 54 4.59 18.27 8.33
CA ARG A 54 4.20 19.65 8.02
C ARG A 54 5.37 20.45 7.50
N GLU A 55 6.55 20.30 8.10
CA GLU A 55 7.77 20.95 7.62
C GLU A 55 8.13 20.52 6.19
N VAL A 56 8.07 19.22 5.89
CA VAL A 56 8.33 18.72 4.52
C VAL A 56 7.32 19.31 3.52
N LEU A 57 6.03 19.32 3.89
CA LEU A 57 4.97 19.81 3.01
C LEU A 57 5.02 21.33 2.82
N LEU A 58 5.33 22.11 3.86
CA LEU A 58 5.53 23.55 3.75
C LEU A 58 6.74 23.90 2.90
N ASN A 59 7.82 23.12 2.99
CA ASN A 59 8.98 23.26 2.10
C ASN A 59 8.62 22.99 0.64
N LEU A 60 7.76 22.00 0.37
CA LEU A 60 7.26 21.77 -0.99
C LEU A 60 6.36 22.92 -1.48
N LYS A 61 5.51 23.45 -0.59
CA LYS A 61 4.64 24.59 -0.89
C LYS A 61 5.44 25.85 -1.22
N SER A 62 6.50 26.14 -0.47
CA SER A 62 7.39 27.27 -0.74
C SER A 62 8.16 27.12 -2.05
N ARG A 63 8.42 25.88 -2.49
CA ARG A 63 8.95 25.55 -3.82
C ARG A 63 7.91 25.61 -4.95
N GLY A 64 6.69 26.08 -4.67
CA GLY A 64 5.62 26.26 -5.65
C GLY A 64 4.81 25.00 -5.96
N MET A 65 4.86 23.99 -5.08
CA MET A 65 4.01 22.81 -5.23
C MET A 65 2.55 23.19 -4.90
N ASN A 66 1.69 23.11 -5.90
CA ASN A 66 0.24 23.19 -5.73
C ASN A 66 -0.27 21.97 -4.96
N ALA A 67 -1.48 22.07 -4.39
CA ALA A 67 -2.12 20.94 -3.77
C ALA A 67 -2.23 19.74 -4.71
N PRO A 68 -1.88 18.52 -4.26
CA PRO A 68 -2.03 17.34 -5.06
C PRO A 68 -3.53 17.02 -5.27
N LYS A 69 -3.87 16.46 -6.42
CA LYS A 69 -5.23 15.94 -6.65
C LYS A 69 -5.50 14.67 -5.82
N LEU A 70 -4.45 13.92 -5.51
CA LEU A 70 -4.51 12.67 -4.76
C LEU A 70 -3.29 12.56 -3.84
N ALA A 71 -3.52 12.30 -2.56
CA ALA A 71 -2.46 11.96 -1.62
C ALA A 71 -2.61 10.50 -1.18
N ILE A 72 -1.47 9.82 -1.04
CA ILE A 72 -1.34 8.43 -0.63
C ILE A 72 -0.31 8.39 0.49
N GLY A 73 -0.61 7.71 1.59
CA GLY A 73 0.30 7.58 2.72
C GLY A 73 0.22 6.19 3.35
N ASP A 74 1.31 5.77 4.00
CA ASP A 74 1.45 4.49 4.71
C ASP A 74 0.87 4.52 6.14
N GLY A 75 -0.25 5.23 6.33
CA GLY A 75 -1.01 5.22 7.59
C GLY A 75 -0.36 5.91 8.76
N ALA A 76 0.80 6.55 8.59
CA ALA A 76 1.37 7.43 9.61
C ALA A 76 0.44 8.64 9.82
N MET A 77 -0.17 8.75 11.01
CA MET A 77 -1.16 9.80 11.32
C MET A 77 -0.61 11.22 11.09
N GLY A 78 0.68 11.42 11.37
CA GLY A 78 1.33 12.72 11.17
C GLY A 78 1.28 13.22 9.72
N PHE A 79 1.37 12.31 8.74
CA PHE A 79 1.31 12.70 7.32
C PHE A 79 -0.06 13.29 6.97
N TRP A 80 -1.13 12.64 7.40
CA TRP A 80 -2.50 13.06 7.06
C TRP A 80 -2.86 14.36 7.76
N ALA A 81 -2.58 14.48 9.05
CA ALA A 81 -2.79 15.72 9.79
C ALA A 81 -2.02 16.91 9.15
N ALA A 82 -0.78 16.68 8.73
CA ALA A 82 0.01 17.70 8.04
C ALA A 82 -0.53 18.04 6.65
N MET A 83 -1.00 17.04 5.90
CA MET A 83 -1.66 17.25 4.60
C MET A 83 -2.94 18.07 4.75
N ASP A 84 -3.71 17.84 5.81
CA ASP A 84 -4.93 18.60 6.11
C ASP A 84 -4.62 20.08 6.39
N GLU A 85 -3.54 20.35 7.11
CA GLU A 85 -3.11 21.73 7.40
C GLU A 85 -2.52 22.44 6.18
N VAL A 86 -1.66 21.77 5.40
CA VAL A 86 -0.89 22.42 4.34
C VAL A 86 -1.65 22.47 3.01
N TYR A 87 -2.45 21.44 2.71
CA TYR A 87 -3.19 21.27 1.45
C TYR A 87 -4.62 20.73 1.66
N PRO A 88 -5.50 21.51 2.34
CA PRO A 88 -6.86 21.06 2.65
C PRO A 88 -7.70 20.75 1.41
N GLU A 89 -7.40 21.37 0.26
CA GLU A 89 -8.03 21.16 -1.03
C GLU A 89 -7.70 19.81 -1.74
N THR A 90 -6.88 18.95 -1.13
CA THR A 90 -6.57 17.62 -1.69
C THR A 90 -7.84 16.76 -1.82
N HIS A 91 -8.24 16.42 -3.05
CA HIS A 91 -9.55 15.83 -3.35
C HIS A 91 -9.78 14.39 -2.88
N THR A 92 -8.72 13.60 -2.68
CA THR A 92 -8.86 12.18 -2.30
C THR A 92 -7.72 11.76 -1.39
N LYS A 93 -8.09 11.17 -0.26
CA LYS A 93 -7.22 10.62 0.78
C LYS A 93 -7.73 9.21 1.08
N PHE A 94 -6.84 8.23 1.21
CA PHE A 94 -7.27 6.86 1.43
C PHE A 94 -6.29 6.06 2.28
N TYR A 95 -6.84 5.05 2.95
CA TYR A 95 -6.10 4.10 3.76
C TYR A 95 -6.67 2.69 3.56
N HIS A 96 -6.16 1.98 2.57
CA HIS A 96 -6.70 0.69 2.13
C HIS A 96 -5.70 -0.41 2.38
N ARG A 97 -5.65 -0.89 3.63
CA ARG A 97 -4.81 -2.00 4.04
C ARG A 97 -5.62 -3.27 4.27
N PHE A 98 -5.13 -4.37 3.71
CA PHE A 98 -5.80 -5.65 3.75
C PHE A 98 -4.86 -6.76 4.18
N HIS A 99 -5.32 -7.60 5.09
CA HIS A 99 -4.77 -8.94 5.28
C HIS A 99 -5.48 -9.88 4.32
N VAL A 100 -4.73 -10.44 3.38
CA VAL A 100 -5.25 -11.40 2.40
C VAL A 100 -4.58 -12.75 2.57
N VAL A 101 -5.38 -13.80 2.40
CA VAL A 101 -4.91 -15.19 2.50
C VAL A 101 -5.48 -16.00 1.36
N TRP A 102 -4.64 -16.78 0.69
CA TRP A 102 -5.10 -17.75 -0.29
C TRP A 102 -4.26 -19.02 -0.24
N THR A 103 -4.80 -20.08 -0.80
CA THR A 103 -4.28 -21.44 -0.62
C THR A 103 -4.06 -22.14 -1.95
N THR A 104 -3.12 -23.07 -1.99
CA THR A 104 -2.97 -24.01 -3.12
C THR A 104 -4.27 -24.80 -3.27
N LYS A 105 -4.59 -25.18 -4.50
CA LYS A 105 -5.78 -25.98 -4.76
C LYS A 105 -5.62 -27.31 -4.01
N TYR A 106 -6.67 -27.69 -3.28
CA TYR A 106 -6.70 -28.88 -2.41
C TYR A 106 -5.68 -28.86 -1.26
N ARG A 107 -5.12 -27.70 -0.90
CA ARG A 107 -4.17 -27.54 0.23
C ARG A 107 -2.92 -28.42 0.12
N TYR A 108 -2.50 -28.79 -1.10
CA TYR A 108 -1.28 -29.56 -1.27
C TYR A 108 -0.05 -28.72 -0.86
N LYS A 109 0.84 -29.35 -0.09
CA LYS A 109 2.06 -28.74 0.49
C LYS A 109 3.23 -28.66 -0.51
N VAL A 110 2.96 -28.09 -1.69
CA VAL A 110 3.87 -28.08 -2.86
C VAL A 110 4.81 -26.87 -2.91
N MET A 111 4.52 -25.79 -2.18
CA MET A 111 5.33 -24.57 -2.20
C MET A 111 6.60 -24.75 -1.36
N ARG A 112 7.63 -25.36 -1.96
CA ARG A 112 8.93 -25.65 -1.33
C ARG A 112 10.07 -25.29 -2.27
N GLY A 113 11.26 -25.10 -1.72
CA GLY A 113 12.50 -24.84 -2.48
C GLY A 113 12.34 -23.72 -3.51
N GLU A 114 12.85 -23.96 -4.71
CA GLU A 114 12.85 -23.02 -5.83
C GLU A 114 11.45 -22.55 -6.23
N MET A 115 10.44 -23.43 -6.17
CA MET A 115 9.06 -23.06 -6.50
C MET A 115 8.52 -21.97 -5.57
N ARG A 116 8.84 -22.04 -4.28
CA ARG A 116 8.40 -21.02 -3.31
C ARG A 116 9.07 -19.67 -3.58
N GLU A 117 10.36 -19.68 -3.85
CA GLU A 117 11.11 -18.46 -4.19
C GLU A 117 10.57 -17.84 -5.48
N ARG A 118 10.28 -18.68 -6.47
CA ARG A 118 9.71 -18.23 -7.73
C ARG A 118 8.30 -17.65 -7.59
N ILE A 119 7.45 -18.24 -6.75
CA ILE A 119 6.13 -17.67 -6.43
C ILE A 119 6.29 -16.28 -5.79
N ARG A 120 7.23 -16.13 -4.85
CA ARG A 120 7.53 -14.86 -4.18
C ARG A 120 7.91 -13.77 -5.19
N GLU A 121 8.82 -14.06 -6.11
CA GLU A 121 9.24 -13.13 -7.16
C GLU A 121 8.06 -12.65 -8.01
N ILE A 122 7.21 -13.59 -8.46
CA ILE A 122 6.06 -13.27 -9.30
C ILE A 122 5.07 -12.38 -8.54
N ILE A 123 4.80 -12.68 -7.26
CA ILE A 123 3.94 -11.86 -6.40
C ILE A 123 4.49 -10.44 -6.30
N ILE A 124 5.78 -10.30 -5.96
CA ILE A 124 6.44 -8.98 -5.81
C ILE A 124 6.34 -8.20 -7.12
N GLN A 125 6.67 -8.82 -8.25
CA GLN A 125 6.60 -8.18 -9.57
C GLN A 125 5.17 -7.71 -9.89
N THR A 126 4.16 -8.56 -9.65
CA THR A 126 2.75 -8.20 -9.90
C THR A 126 2.28 -7.06 -8.99
N CYS A 127 2.65 -7.06 -7.71
CA CYS A 127 2.32 -5.96 -6.82
C CYS A 127 2.97 -4.64 -7.27
N GLN A 128 4.24 -4.66 -7.66
CA GLN A 128 4.95 -3.47 -8.15
C GLN A 128 4.28 -2.87 -9.41
N GLU A 129 3.90 -3.73 -10.38
CA GLU A 129 3.20 -3.30 -11.59
C GLU A 129 1.83 -2.67 -11.30
N LEU A 130 1.11 -3.22 -10.31
CA LEU A 130 -0.21 -2.71 -9.91
C LEU A 130 -0.11 -1.51 -8.95
N GLY A 131 1.08 -1.10 -8.54
CA GLY A 131 1.27 -0.07 -7.52
C GLY A 131 0.80 -0.50 -6.12
N VAL A 132 0.63 -1.80 -5.87
CA VAL A 132 0.29 -2.37 -4.57
C VAL A 132 1.53 -2.39 -3.70
N HIS A 133 1.43 -1.86 -2.48
CA HIS A 133 2.51 -1.89 -1.51
C HIS A 133 2.39 -3.16 -0.65
N ILE A 134 3.47 -3.93 -0.54
CA ILE A 134 3.54 -5.10 0.35
C ILE A 134 4.13 -4.64 1.67
N GLU A 135 3.34 -4.67 2.74
CA GLU A 135 3.80 -4.36 4.09
C GLU A 135 4.52 -5.57 4.69
N THR A 136 3.94 -6.76 4.56
CA THR A 136 4.57 -8.04 4.91
C THR A 136 3.94 -9.20 4.14
N GLY A 137 4.66 -10.32 4.02
CA GLY A 137 4.16 -11.52 3.36
C GLY A 137 4.86 -12.78 3.84
N VAL A 138 4.07 -13.85 4.02
CA VAL A 138 4.55 -15.18 4.44
C VAL A 138 4.03 -16.22 3.46
N LEU A 139 4.94 -17.00 2.88
CA LEU A 139 4.62 -18.15 2.03
C LEU A 139 4.85 -19.43 2.84
N SER A 140 3.77 -20.07 3.23
CA SER A 140 3.77 -21.41 3.83
C SER A 140 3.85 -22.48 2.73
N THR A 141 3.81 -23.76 3.09
CA THR A 141 3.90 -24.85 2.10
C THR A 141 2.66 -25.01 1.21
N ASP A 142 1.51 -24.51 1.64
CA ASP A 142 0.21 -24.67 0.98
C ASP A 142 -0.66 -23.40 0.99
N HIS A 143 -0.20 -22.31 1.61
CA HIS A 143 -0.94 -21.06 1.66
C HIS A 143 -0.02 -19.83 1.76
N VAL A 144 -0.57 -18.67 1.44
CA VAL A 144 0.13 -17.39 1.48
C VAL A 144 -0.68 -16.43 2.32
N HIS A 145 -0.02 -15.76 3.27
CA HIS A 145 -0.55 -14.59 3.96
C HIS A 145 0.16 -13.35 3.41
N MET A 146 -0.59 -12.30 3.11
CA MET A 146 0.00 -10.99 2.82
C MET A 146 -0.75 -9.89 3.55
N PHE A 147 0.01 -8.89 3.97
CA PHE A 147 -0.51 -7.61 4.41
C PHE A 147 -0.12 -6.57 3.36
N ILE A 148 -1.12 -5.98 2.69
CA ILE A 148 -0.92 -5.12 1.53
C ILE A 148 -1.70 -3.82 1.64
N SER A 149 -1.16 -2.74 1.10
CA SER A 149 -1.87 -1.50 0.83
C SER A 149 -2.21 -1.39 -0.66
N VAL A 150 -3.50 -1.23 -0.97
CA VAL A 150 -4.03 -1.26 -2.34
C VAL A 150 -4.53 0.13 -2.74
N PRO A 151 -4.14 0.65 -3.93
CA PRO A 151 -4.69 1.91 -4.42
C PRO A 151 -6.22 1.88 -4.58
N PRO A 152 -6.96 2.96 -4.23
CA PRO A 152 -8.43 2.99 -4.19
C PRO A 152 -9.07 2.74 -5.55
N GLN A 153 -8.36 3.08 -6.63
CA GLN A 153 -8.81 2.86 -8.00
C GLN A 153 -8.72 1.40 -8.45
N ILE A 154 -8.13 0.52 -7.64
CA ILE A 154 -7.96 -0.90 -7.95
C ILE A 154 -8.74 -1.73 -6.94
N ALA A 155 -9.70 -2.51 -7.41
CA ALA A 155 -10.40 -3.45 -6.57
C ALA A 155 -9.46 -4.56 -6.06
N LEU A 156 -9.57 -4.92 -4.78
CA LEU A 156 -8.78 -6.01 -4.18
C LEU A 156 -8.94 -7.34 -4.95
N SER A 157 -10.14 -7.61 -5.45
CA SER A 157 -10.43 -8.79 -6.29
C SER A 157 -9.61 -8.81 -7.58
N MET A 158 -9.35 -7.66 -8.19
CA MET A 158 -8.50 -7.53 -9.38
C MET A 158 -7.04 -7.85 -9.03
N VAL A 159 -6.54 -7.32 -7.91
CA VAL A 159 -5.19 -7.63 -7.40
C VAL A 159 -5.04 -9.14 -7.21
N MET A 160 -5.99 -9.78 -6.54
CA MET A 160 -5.97 -11.22 -6.29
C MET A 160 -6.08 -12.05 -7.58
N MET A 161 -6.92 -11.62 -8.53
CA MET A 161 -7.03 -12.26 -9.84
C MET A 161 -5.68 -12.21 -10.59
N ARG A 162 -5.00 -11.06 -10.60
CA ARG A 162 -3.71 -10.89 -11.28
C ARG A 162 -2.60 -11.71 -10.64
N ILE A 163 -2.48 -11.65 -9.31
CA ILE A 163 -1.47 -12.40 -8.57
C ILE A 163 -1.66 -13.90 -8.78
N LYS A 164 -2.87 -14.42 -8.50
CA LYS A 164 -3.15 -15.86 -8.58
C LYS A 164 -3.09 -16.36 -10.02
N GLY A 165 -3.61 -15.61 -10.99
CA GLY A 165 -3.59 -15.99 -12.40
C GLY A 165 -2.17 -16.07 -12.96
N ARG A 166 -1.37 -15.01 -12.80
CA ARG A 166 0.00 -14.97 -13.33
C ARG A 166 0.89 -16.03 -12.69
N SER A 167 0.84 -16.16 -11.37
CA SER A 167 1.64 -17.18 -10.66
C SER A 167 1.21 -18.60 -11.03
N SER A 168 -0.10 -18.89 -11.11
CA SER A 168 -0.58 -20.21 -11.54
C SER A 168 -0.10 -20.57 -12.95
N TYR A 169 -0.08 -19.60 -13.86
CA TYR A 169 0.37 -19.83 -15.23
C TYR A 169 1.89 -20.10 -15.30
N LYS A 170 2.71 -19.20 -14.73
CA LYS A 170 4.17 -19.32 -14.79
C LYS A 170 4.67 -20.57 -14.08
N ILE A 171 4.20 -20.82 -12.84
CA ILE A 171 4.66 -21.95 -12.04
C ILE A 171 4.31 -23.28 -12.68
N GLN A 172 3.13 -23.45 -13.27
CA GLN A 172 2.79 -24.72 -13.91
C GLN A 172 3.56 -24.97 -15.22
N ARG A 173 4.13 -23.93 -15.85
CA ARG A 173 5.04 -24.07 -16.99
C ARG A 173 6.46 -24.37 -16.54
N GLU A 174 6.94 -23.68 -15.50
CA GLU A 174 8.30 -23.78 -14.98
C GLU A 174 8.52 -25.07 -14.17
N PHE A 175 7.45 -25.65 -13.59
CA PHE A 175 7.48 -26.85 -12.75
C PHE A 175 6.52 -27.95 -13.29
N PRO A 176 6.90 -28.69 -14.35
CA PRO A 176 6.04 -29.65 -15.02
C PRO A 176 5.57 -30.83 -14.14
N GLU A 177 6.29 -31.13 -13.06
CA GLU A 177 5.93 -32.17 -12.08
C GLU A 177 4.58 -31.91 -11.42
N LEU A 178 4.14 -30.65 -11.38
CA LEU A 178 2.82 -30.26 -10.89
C LEU A 178 1.67 -30.83 -11.73
N ARG A 179 1.89 -31.16 -13.01
CA ARG A 179 0.86 -31.71 -13.91
C ARG A 179 0.29 -33.04 -13.40
N LYS A 180 1.11 -33.84 -12.71
CA LYS A 180 0.68 -35.11 -12.10
C LYS A 180 -0.37 -34.89 -11.01
N ARG A 181 -0.36 -33.72 -10.36
CA ARG A 181 -1.21 -33.37 -9.21
C ARG A 181 -2.36 -32.44 -9.59
N TYR A 182 -2.16 -31.57 -10.59
CA TYR A 182 -3.10 -30.55 -11.03
C TYR A 182 -3.53 -30.75 -12.49
N TRP A 183 -4.34 -31.78 -12.76
CA TRP A 183 -4.82 -32.12 -14.12
C TRP A 183 -5.55 -30.97 -14.82
N GLY A 184 -6.31 -30.16 -14.08
CA GLY A 184 -7.05 -29.01 -14.62
C GLY A 184 -6.23 -27.72 -14.76
N GLN A 185 -4.91 -27.79 -14.62
CA GLN A 185 -3.97 -26.67 -14.68
C GLN A 185 -4.35 -25.46 -13.80
N ARG A 186 -4.86 -25.72 -12.59
CA ARG A 186 -5.20 -24.70 -11.59
C ARG A 186 -4.37 -24.91 -10.33
N PHE A 187 -3.42 -24.02 -10.09
CA PHE A 187 -2.50 -24.11 -8.94
C PHE A 187 -3.15 -23.65 -7.64
N TRP A 188 -3.95 -22.58 -7.67
CA TRP A 188 -4.60 -22.01 -6.48
C TRP A 188 -6.06 -22.44 -6.33
N ALA A 189 -6.55 -22.44 -5.10
CA ALA A 189 -7.98 -22.52 -4.81
C ALA A 189 -8.73 -21.33 -5.43
N ARG A 190 -10.04 -21.48 -5.70
CA ARG A 190 -10.86 -20.44 -6.36
C ARG A 190 -10.91 -19.16 -5.53
N GLY A 191 -11.27 -19.28 -4.26
CA GLY A 191 -11.43 -18.15 -3.34
C GLY A 191 -10.12 -17.60 -2.76
N PHE A 192 -10.25 -16.52 -2.03
CA PHE A 192 -9.26 -15.97 -1.11
C PHE A 192 -10.02 -15.37 0.07
N PHE A 193 -9.38 -15.32 1.23
CA PHE A 193 -9.85 -14.57 2.39
C PHE A 193 -9.27 -13.16 2.33
N SER A 194 -10.05 -12.18 2.75
CA SER A 194 -9.59 -10.81 2.96
C SER A 194 -10.28 -10.19 4.14
N THR A 195 -9.52 -9.47 4.95
CA THR A 195 -10.05 -8.55 5.96
C THR A 195 -9.29 -7.23 5.90
N THR A 196 -9.93 -6.13 6.25
CA THR A 196 -9.25 -4.86 6.45
C THR A 196 -8.42 -4.93 7.74
N SER A 197 -7.27 -4.27 7.80
CA SER A 197 -6.62 -4.06 9.10
C SER A 197 -7.32 -2.90 9.82
N GLY A 198 -8.07 -3.21 10.86
CA GLY A 198 -8.90 -2.28 11.63
C GLY A 198 -8.13 -1.32 12.55
N ASN A 199 -7.08 -0.66 12.07
CA ASN A 199 -6.44 0.46 12.78
C ASN A 199 -6.83 1.82 12.16
N VAL A 200 -8.07 1.97 11.69
CA VAL A 200 -8.66 3.30 11.59
C VAL A 200 -9.21 3.57 12.98
N THR A 201 -8.46 4.30 13.80
CA THR A 201 -8.91 4.64 15.15
C THR A 201 -10.10 5.60 15.07
N ASP A 202 -10.95 5.63 16.10
CA ASP A 202 -12.04 6.62 16.18
C ASP A 202 -11.52 8.04 16.00
N ALA A 203 -10.27 8.31 16.44
CA ALA A 203 -9.59 9.58 16.21
C ALA A 203 -9.42 9.91 14.72
N VAL A 204 -9.10 8.94 13.85
CA VAL A 204 -8.98 9.16 12.40
C VAL A 204 -10.36 9.48 11.79
N ILE A 205 -11.42 8.81 12.24
CA ILE A 205 -12.78 9.05 11.77
C ILE A 205 -13.26 10.42 12.25
N LEU A 206 -13.10 10.73 13.54
CA LEU A 206 -13.50 12.00 14.14
C LEU A 206 -12.74 13.19 13.56
N GLN A 207 -11.41 13.07 13.37
CA GLN A 207 -10.61 14.10 12.73
C GLN A 207 -11.07 14.35 11.28
N TYR A 208 -11.33 13.28 10.52
CA TYR A 208 -11.87 13.41 9.16
C TYR A 208 -13.25 14.09 9.17
N LEU A 209 -14.15 13.68 10.07
CA LEU A 209 -15.48 14.28 10.21
C LEU A 209 -15.40 15.77 10.59
N GLU A 210 -14.53 16.14 11.52
CA GLU A 210 -14.35 17.52 11.98
C GLU A 210 -13.76 18.43 10.89
N LEU A 211 -12.87 17.90 10.06
CA LEU A 211 -12.35 18.61 8.88
C LEU A 211 -13.42 18.82 7.81
N HIS A 212 -14.36 17.88 7.68
CA HIS A 212 -15.45 17.96 6.70
C HIS A 212 -16.70 18.72 7.19
N SER A 213 -16.92 18.84 8.51
CA SER A 213 -18.06 19.57 9.08
C SER A 213 -17.88 21.09 9.09
N LYS A 214 -16.67 21.60 8.83
CA LYS A 214 -16.41 23.05 8.67
C LYS A 214 -16.99 23.65 7.38
N ARG A 215 -17.53 22.82 6.48
CA ARG A 215 -18.40 23.24 5.37
C ARG A 215 -19.82 22.87 5.78
N GLU A 216 -20.67 23.88 5.96
CA GLU A 216 -22.05 23.78 6.48
C GLU A 216 -22.69 22.39 6.31
N PRO A 217 -22.81 21.61 7.40
CA PRO A 217 -23.40 20.29 7.33
C PRO A 217 -24.89 20.44 7.06
N THR A 218 -25.36 19.92 5.93
CA THR A 218 -26.78 19.59 5.79
C THR A 218 -27.10 18.55 6.86
N GLY A 219 -28.11 18.85 7.68
CA GLY A 219 -28.36 18.22 8.97
C GLY A 219 -28.21 16.69 8.98
N VAL A 220 -27.69 16.18 10.11
CA VAL A 220 -27.44 14.76 10.35
C VAL A 220 -28.74 13.97 10.18
N SER A 221 -28.87 13.22 9.08
CA SER A 221 -29.88 12.17 8.97
C SER A 221 -29.38 10.96 9.75
N ARG A 222 -30.20 10.51 10.71
CA ARG A 222 -30.00 9.26 11.46
C ARG A 222 -30.04 8.05 10.54
#